data_AF-A0A5C4VE00-F1
#
_entry.id   AF-A0A5C4VE00-F1
#
_cell.length_a   1.000
_cell.length_b   1.000
_cell.length_c   1.000
_cell.angle_alpha   90.00
_cell.angle_beta   90.00
_cell.angle_gamma   90.00
#
_symmetry.space_group_name_H-M   'P 1'
#
loop_
_entity.id
_entity.type
_entity.pdbx_description
1 polymer ?
#
loop_
_entity_poly.entity_id
_entity_poly.type
_entity_poly.pdbx_seq_one_letter_code
_entity_poly.pdbx_strand_id
1 'polypeptide(L)'
;MKDETSWGEPAHLTSTATSRYGTAVASCWDRLHPRLGRRSAWRRFDLEHTFRMWKQTLGWAVPKIRDPYAADRWTWLIIIAYARLRLARLLAGDLRRPWERPLSPERLTPARVRTLIPSVVSSAWTRR
;
A
#
# COMPACT_ATOMS: atom_id res chain seq x y z
N MET A 1 16.65 -14.74 18.38
CA MET A 1 15.75 -15.62 17.61
C MET A 1 15.46 -16.81 18.52
N LYS A 2 14.22 -17.29 18.65
CA LYS A 2 13.94 -18.44 19.56
C LYS A 2 14.59 -19.68 18.94
N ASP A 3 15.25 -20.52 19.70
CA ASP A 3 16.01 -21.68 19.19
C ASP A 3 15.13 -22.62 18.35
N GLU A 4 15.66 -23.10 17.21
CA GLU A 4 14.95 -23.89 16.19
C GLU A 4 14.36 -25.21 16.74
N THR A 5 15.02 -25.79 17.75
CA THR A 5 14.56 -26.99 18.45
C THR A 5 13.28 -26.79 19.27
N SER A 6 12.84 -25.54 19.48
CA SER A 6 11.66 -25.20 20.29
C SER A 6 10.38 -24.94 19.48
N TRP A 7 10.41 -25.15 18.16
CA TRP A 7 9.37 -24.72 17.23
C TRP A 7 8.26 -25.77 16.99
N GLY A 8 8.48 -27.03 17.39
CA GLY A 8 7.54 -28.13 17.17
C GLY A 8 7.50 -28.61 15.72
N GLU A 9 6.53 -29.46 15.38
CA GLU A 9 6.36 -29.97 14.01
C GLU A 9 5.91 -28.85 13.05
N PRO A 10 6.50 -28.73 11.84
CA PRO A 10 6.09 -27.73 10.87
C PRO A 10 4.66 -27.97 10.37
N ALA A 11 3.88 -26.90 10.26
CA ALA A 11 2.53 -26.95 9.68
C ALA A 11 2.55 -27.35 8.20
N HIS A 12 3.59 -26.93 7.46
CA HIS A 12 3.82 -27.36 6.09
C HIS A 12 5.29 -27.63 5.85
N LEU A 13 5.59 -28.77 5.23
CA LEU A 13 6.93 -29.15 4.77
C LEU A 13 6.87 -29.39 3.27
N THR A 14 7.71 -28.70 2.50
CA THR A 14 7.87 -28.95 1.06
C THR A 14 9.32 -29.26 0.78
N SER A 15 9.55 -30.37 0.08
CA SER A 15 10.88 -30.80 -0.36
C SER A 15 10.91 -30.79 -1.89
N THR A 16 11.90 -30.12 -2.48
CA THR A 16 12.07 -30.05 -3.93
C THR A 16 13.53 -30.35 -4.28
N ALA A 17 13.74 -31.35 -5.12
CA ALA A 17 15.07 -31.67 -5.63
C ALA A 17 15.48 -30.59 -6.65
N THR A 18 16.60 -29.91 -6.39
CA THR A 18 17.18 -28.95 -7.33
C THR A 18 18.47 -29.52 -7.91
N SER A 19 18.64 -29.40 -9.22
CA SER A 19 19.83 -29.88 -9.92
C SER A 19 21.10 -29.11 -9.55
N ARG A 20 20.96 -27.90 -8.98
CA ARG A 20 22.08 -27.01 -8.66
C ARG A 20 22.49 -26.98 -7.19
N TYR A 21 21.57 -27.25 -6.25
CA TYR A 21 21.81 -27.11 -4.82
C TYR A 21 21.47 -28.38 -4.02
N GLY A 22 21.09 -29.47 -4.70
CA GLY A 22 20.56 -30.66 -4.05
C GLY A 22 19.11 -30.47 -3.59
N THR A 23 18.69 -31.26 -2.61
CA THR A 23 17.32 -31.22 -2.08
C THR A 23 17.10 -29.98 -1.22
N ALA A 24 16.27 -29.06 -1.71
CA ALA A 24 15.83 -27.90 -0.95
C ALA A 24 14.60 -28.28 -0.11
N VAL A 25 14.71 -28.12 1.20
CA VAL A 25 13.61 -28.36 2.15
C VAL A 25 13.17 -27.03 2.72
N ALA A 26 11.88 -26.70 2.53
CA ALA A 26 11.24 -25.53 3.11
C ALA A 26 10.19 -25.97 4.14
N SER A 27 10.31 -25.45 5.35
CA SER A 27 9.39 -25.70 6.45
C SER A 27 8.70 -24.40 6.87
N CYS A 28 7.40 -24.47 7.14
CA CYS A 28 6.55 -23.36 7.55
C CYS A 28 5.81 -23.74 8.83
N TRP A 29 5.75 -22.81 9.78
CA TRP A 29 5.02 -22.98 11.05
C TRP A 29 3.98 -21.87 11.20
N ASP A 30 2.73 -22.25 11.48
CA ASP A 30 1.68 -21.29 11.79
C ASP A 30 1.92 -20.63 13.15
N ARG A 31 1.78 -19.30 13.19
CA ARG A 31 1.91 -18.45 14.41
C ARG A 31 3.27 -18.48 15.11
N LEU A 32 4.33 -19.02 14.49
CA LEU A 32 5.68 -19.09 15.06
C LEU A 32 6.21 -17.74 15.56
N HIS A 33 5.76 -16.65 14.91
CA HIS A 33 6.07 -15.28 15.32
C HIS A 33 4.81 -14.41 15.44
N PRO A 34 4.29 -14.18 16.66
CA PRO A 34 3.17 -13.26 16.90
C PRO A 34 3.43 -11.84 16.35
N ARG A 35 4.71 -11.41 16.37
CA ARG A 35 5.14 -10.11 15.84
C ARG A 35 5.27 -10.07 14.31
N LEU A 36 5.49 -11.20 13.63
CA LEU A 36 5.46 -11.26 12.16
C LEU A 36 4.03 -11.42 11.65
N GLY A 37 3.17 -12.17 12.35
CA GLY A 37 1.74 -12.28 12.03
C GLY A 37 1.04 -10.92 12.06
N ARG A 38 1.24 -10.13 13.13
CA ARG A 38 0.68 -8.77 13.19
C ARG A 38 1.25 -7.86 12.11
N ARG A 39 2.57 -7.79 11.93
CA ARG A 39 3.20 -6.88 10.95
C ARG A 39 2.86 -7.23 9.49
N SER A 40 2.76 -8.51 9.14
CA SER A 40 2.36 -8.94 7.79
C SER A 40 0.88 -8.65 7.51
N ALA A 41 0.00 -8.86 8.50
CA ALA A 41 -1.42 -8.54 8.37
C ALA A 41 -1.67 -7.04 8.12
N TRP A 42 -0.98 -6.14 8.84
CA TRP A 42 -1.09 -4.69 8.62
C TRP A 42 -0.61 -4.26 7.25
N ARG A 43 0.49 -4.84 6.75
CA ARG A 43 1.01 -4.55 5.40
C ARG A 43 0.04 -5.00 4.31
N ARG A 44 -0.55 -6.18 4.45
CA ARG A 44 -1.55 -6.68 3.50
C ARG A 44 -2.82 -5.83 3.52
N PHE A 45 -3.26 -5.40 4.70
CA PHE A 45 -4.39 -4.50 4.86
C PHE A 45 -4.14 -3.15 4.17
N ASP A 46 -2.97 -2.54 4.35
CA ASP A 46 -2.62 -1.25 3.72
C ASP A 46 -2.58 -1.34 2.19
N LEU A 47 -2.00 -2.43 1.66
CA LEU A 47 -1.99 -2.70 0.21
C LEU A 47 -3.40 -2.88 -0.35
N GLU A 48 -4.24 -3.69 0.31
CA GLU A 48 -5.63 -3.90 -0.12
C GLU A 48 -6.42 -2.59 -0.16
N HIS A 49 -6.28 -1.75 0.86
CA HIS A 49 -6.96 -0.45 0.90
C HIS A 49 -6.43 0.51 -0.18
N THR A 50 -5.13 0.46 -0.47
CA THR A 50 -4.52 1.22 -1.56
C THR A 50 -5.07 0.77 -2.92
N PHE A 51 -5.07 -0.54 -3.20
CA PHE A 51 -5.63 -1.08 -4.44
C PHE A 51 -7.13 -0.82 -4.59
N ARG A 52 -7.89 -0.91 -3.50
CA ARG A 52 -9.31 -0.54 -3.48
C ARG A 52 -9.51 0.92 -3.88
N MET A 53 -8.75 1.83 -3.27
CA MET A 53 -8.79 3.25 -3.63
C MET A 53 -8.40 3.47 -5.09
N TRP A 54 -7.37 2.79 -5.60
CA TRP A 54 -6.94 2.94 -6.99
C TRP A 54 -8.04 2.53 -7.97
N LYS A 55 -8.69 1.38 -7.73
CA LYS A 55 -9.80 0.89 -8.56
C LYS A 55 -11.03 1.79 -8.48
N GLN A 56 -11.48 2.11 -7.28
CA GLN A 56 -12.77 2.76 -7.06
C GLN A 56 -12.73 4.29 -7.20
N THR A 57 -11.61 4.91 -6.80
CA THR A 57 -11.53 6.37 -6.68
C THR A 57 -10.64 7.00 -7.75
N LEU A 58 -9.51 6.38 -8.08
CA LEU A 58 -8.61 6.88 -9.13
C LEU A 58 -8.96 6.34 -10.51
N GLY A 59 -9.93 5.44 -10.60
CA GLY A 59 -10.44 4.93 -11.87
C GLY A 59 -9.52 3.95 -12.57
N TRP A 60 -8.65 3.24 -11.84
CA TRP A 60 -7.72 2.28 -12.44
C TRP A 60 -8.43 1.24 -13.33
N ALA A 61 -9.66 0.83 -12.98
CA ALA A 61 -10.46 -0.14 -13.73
C ALA A 61 -11.44 0.48 -14.76
N VAL A 62 -11.45 1.81 -14.92
CA VAL A 62 -12.40 2.52 -15.81
C VAL A 62 -12.08 2.35 -17.31
N PRO A 63 -10.82 2.42 -17.77
CA PRO A 63 -10.59 2.49 -19.21
C PRO A 63 -10.68 1.10 -19.85
N LYS A 64 -11.46 1.00 -20.93
CA LYS A 64 -11.57 -0.21 -21.76
C LYS A 64 -10.42 -0.26 -22.78
N ILE A 65 -9.23 -0.64 -22.33
CA ILE A 65 -8.01 -0.69 -23.14
C ILE A 65 -7.80 -2.12 -23.66
N ARG A 66 -7.57 -2.28 -24.97
CA ARG A 66 -7.25 -3.57 -25.60
C ARG A 66 -5.74 -3.82 -25.75
N ASP A 67 -4.94 -2.76 -25.77
CA ASP A 67 -3.48 -2.83 -25.95
C ASP A 67 -2.74 -2.92 -24.59
N PRO A 68 -1.87 -3.92 -24.36
CA PRO A 68 -1.16 -4.08 -23.09
C PRO A 68 -0.24 -2.90 -22.76
N TYR A 69 0.39 -2.27 -23.76
CA TYR A 69 1.27 -1.11 -23.52
C TYR A 69 0.48 0.13 -23.07
N ALA A 70 -0.73 0.33 -23.59
CA ALA A 70 -1.64 1.38 -23.14
C ALA A 70 -2.14 1.12 -21.70
N ALA A 71 -2.36 -0.13 -21.31
CA ALA A 71 -2.73 -0.49 -19.94
C ALA A 71 -1.56 -0.23 -18.94
N ASP A 72 -0.32 -0.46 -19.36
CA ASP A 72 0.86 -0.12 -18.57
C ASP A 72 1.00 1.41 -18.39
N ARG A 73 0.89 2.17 -19.49
CA ARG A 73 0.88 3.64 -19.44
C ARG A 73 -0.22 4.19 -18.52
N TRP A 74 -1.42 3.58 -18.56
CA TRP A 74 -2.50 3.94 -17.64
C TRP A 74 -2.13 3.67 -16.18
N THR A 75 -1.49 2.54 -15.90
CA THR A 75 -0.98 2.21 -14.56
C THR A 75 0.03 3.25 -14.07
N TRP A 76 0.93 3.71 -14.94
CA TRP A 76 1.85 4.80 -14.62
C TRP A 76 1.14 6.11 -14.27
N LEU A 77 0.07 6.48 -14.99
CA LEU A 77 -0.73 7.66 -14.66
C LEU A 77 -1.37 7.55 -13.27
N ILE A 78 -1.91 6.38 -12.93
CA ILE A 78 -2.47 6.11 -11.60
C ILE A 78 -1.39 6.22 -10.50
N ILE A 79 -0.20 5.64 -10.74
CA ILE A 79 0.93 5.72 -9.80
C ILE A 79 1.36 7.18 -9.59
N ILE A 80 1.50 7.96 -10.66
CA ILE A 80 1.85 9.38 -10.58
C ILE A 80 0.78 10.17 -9.83
N ALA A 81 -0.50 9.96 -10.13
CA ALA A 81 -1.60 10.62 -9.43
C ALA A 81 -1.59 10.30 -7.93
N TYR A 82 -1.36 9.03 -7.57
CA TYR A 82 -1.22 8.59 -6.18
C TYR A 82 0.00 9.22 -5.49
N ALA A 83 1.15 9.27 -6.16
CA ALA A 83 2.35 9.92 -5.65
C ALA A 83 2.12 11.41 -5.39
N ARG A 84 1.43 12.11 -6.31
CA ARG A 84 1.04 13.51 -6.14
C ARG A 84 0.15 13.70 -4.91
N LEU A 85 -0.83 12.83 -4.68
CA LEU A 85 -1.65 12.88 -3.47
C LEU A 85 -0.82 12.65 -2.19
N ARG A 86 0.15 11.74 -2.22
CA ARG A 86 1.06 11.50 -1.08
C ARG A 86 1.99 12.67 -0.79
N LEU A 87 2.41 13.43 -1.80
CA LEU A 87 3.22 14.64 -1.64
C LEU A 87 2.38 15.83 -1.18
N ALA A 88 1.20 16.04 -1.79
CA ALA A 88 0.28 17.12 -1.46
C ALA A 88 -0.23 17.07 0.00
N ARG A 89 -0.14 15.90 0.62
CA ARG A 89 -0.36 15.67 2.05
C ARG A 89 0.31 16.68 2.97
N LEU A 90 1.55 17.07 2.68
CA LEU A 90 2.30 18.02 3.49
C LEU A 90 1.67 19.42 3.44
N LEU A 91 1.14 19.82 2.28
CA LEU A 91 0.44 21.09 2.08
C LEU A 91 -1.00 21.05 2.63
N ALA A 92 -1.63 19.88 2.64
CA ALA A 92 -3.00 19.69 3.11
C ALA A 92 -3.14 19.72 4.64
N GLY A 93 -2.04 19.59 5.39
CA GLY A 93 -2.04 19.66 6.86
C GLY A 93 -2.65 20.96 7.38
N ASP A 94 -2.38 22.07 6.70
CA ASP A 94 -2.82 23.41 7.09
C ASP A 94 -4.25 23.74 6.65
N LEU A 95 -4.82 22.95 5.72
CA LEU A 95 -6.09 23.25 5.04
C LEU A 95 -7.28 22.44 5.59
N ARG A 96 -7.12 21.91 6.80
CA ARG A 96 -8.14 21.13 7.50
C ARG A 96 -9.42 21.95 7.72
N ARG A 97 -10.59 21.35 7.45
CA ARG A 97 -11.86 21.99 7.79
C ARG A 97 -12.05 22.07 9.32
N PRO A 98 -12.73 23.09 9.87
CA PRO A 98 -12.80 23.30 11.32
C PRO A 98 -13.32 22.11 12.14
N TRP A 99 -14.31 21.39 11.61
CA TRP A 99 -14.95 20.22 12.24
C TRP A 99 -14.24 18.88 11.98
N GLU A 100 -13.20 18.89 11.16
CA GLU A 100 -12.52 17.70 10.69
C GLU A 100 -11.44 17.28 11.70
N ARG A 101 -11.34 16.02 12.15
CA ARG A 101 -10.35 15.65 13.19
C ARG A 101 -8.90 16.01 12.79
N PRO A 102 -8.10 16.63 13.68
CA PRO A 102 -6.71 16.95 13.39
C PRO A 102 -5.89 15.65 13.28
N LEU A 103 -5.16 15.52 12.18
CA LEU A 103 -4.22 14.44 11.93
C LEU A 103 -2.91 15.09 11.51
N SER A 104 -1.78 14.56 12.02
CA SER A 104 -0.49 15.00 11.52
C SER A 104 -0.38 14.70 10.02
N PRO A 105 0.40 15.50 9.26
CA PRO A 105 0.59 15.27 7.84
C PRO A 105 0.99 13.83 7.54
N GLU A 106 1.84 13.17 8.34
CA GLU A 106 2.19 11.76 8.10
C GLU A 106 1.06 10.74 8.28
N ARG A 107 -0.09 11.13 8.86
CA ARG A 107 -1.27 10.25 9.07
C ARG A 107 -2.45 10.59 8.16
N LEU A 108 -2.34 11.65 7.35
CA LEU A 108 -3.37 12.00 6.38
C LEU A 108 -3.44 10.93 5.27
N THR A 109 -4.65 10.42 5.03
CA THR A 109 -4.90 9.42 4.00
C THR A 109 -4.99 10.08 2.61
N PRO A 110 -4.54 9.41 1.53
CA PRO A 110 -4.63 9.97 0.18
C PRO A 110 -6.06 10.33 -0.24
N ALA A 111 -7.07 9.62 0.26
CA ALA A 111 -8.48 9.94 0.04
C ALA A 111 -8.89 11.29 0.66
N ARG A 112 -8.40 11.61 1.86
CA ARG A 112 -8.66 12.90 2.53
C ARG A 112 -7.89 14.04 1.87
N VAL A 113 -6.66 13.79 1.41
CA VAL A 113 -5.92 14.80 0.63
C VAL A 113 -6.66 15.14 -0.66
N ARG A 114 -7.24 14.14 -1.33
CA ARG A 114 -8.05 14.34 -2.55
C ARG A 114 -9.22 15.31 -2.34
N THR A 115 -9.93 15.21 -1.21
CA THR A 115 -11.06 16.12 -0.92
C THR A 115 -10.62 17.56 -0.64
N LEU A 116 -9.35 17.76 -0.29
CA LEU A 116 -8.75 19.07 -0.03
C LEU A 116 -8.04 19.64 -1.26
N ILE A 117 -7.92 18.91 -2.38
CA ILE A 117 -7.22 19.38 -3.58
C ILE A 117 -7.73 20.73 -4.10
N PRO A 118 -9.04 21.01 -4.17
CA PRO A 118 -9.52 22.33 -4.57
C PRO A 118 -8.98 23.44 -3.65
N SER A 119 -8.99 23.22 -2.33
CA SER A 119 -8.45 24.15 -1.35
C SER A 119 -6.93 24.31 -1.46
N VAL A 120 -6.19 23.21 -1.72
CA VAL A 120 -4.74 23.24 -1.95
C VAL A 120 -4.41 24.11 -3.15
N VAL A 121 -5.13 23.91 -4.26
CA VAL A 121 -4.96 24.70 -5.48
C VAL A 121 -5.27 26.16 -5.21
N SER A 122 -6.43 26.48 -4.63
CA SER A 122 -6.81 27.87 -4.31
C SER A 122 -5.79 28.57 -3.40
N SER A 123 -5.28 27.88 -2.38
CA SER A 123 -4.30 28.46 -1.44
C SER A 123 -2.92 28.75 -2.06
N ALA A 124 -2.58 28.08 -3.17
CA ALA A 124 -1.35 28.31 -3.92
C ALA A 124 -1.46 29.53 -4.83
N TRP A 125 -2.67 29.85 -5.31
CA TRP A 125 -2.94 31.07 -6.08
C TRP A 125 -2.93 32.33 -5.21
N THR A 126 -3.32 32.24 -3.94
CA THR A 126 -3.36 33.39 -3.02
C THR A 126 -2.01 33.77 -2.40
N ARG A 127 -0.98 32.93 -2.54
CA ARG A 127 0.38 33.14 -1.97
C ARG A 127 1.40 33.65 -2.98
N ARG A 128 0.97 33.97 -4.20
CA ARG A 128 1.82 34.48 -5.29
C ARG A 128 1.42 35.91 -5.59
#